data_AF-A0A8S1F5J4-F1
#
_entry.id   AF-A0A8S1F5J4-F1
#
_cell.length_a   1.000
_cell.length_b   1.000
_cell.length_c   1.000
_cell.angle_alpha   90.00
_cell.angle_beta   90.00
_cell.angle_gamma   90.00
#
_symmetry.space_group_name_H-M   'P 1'
#
loop_
_entity.id
_entity.type
_entity.pdbx_description
1 polymer ?
#
loop_
_entity_poly.entity_id
_entity_poly.type
_entity_poly.pdbx_seq_one_letter_code
_entity_poly.pdbx_strand_id
1 'polypeptide(L)'
;MVDPFSESLILSDPGDTVLSGEKSKITNCIIGKNSKIGKNCQINGAFIADGVVLPDGTIFESEVIIGSDVTYPIELSFPTNSAICSMEVDNEEFDKISSKKENSVHIWNMFNGGPFWTKSGASKKNGNSSNDSDEDDDDDIDDEEDEMNGGFADNSTRQFYDEVFESMKGIQTMENQQMSNLILEINSSKLACNVTMDEVAKNVFAAFMELPGNEELKNLLQMVKKWRGLFLNYYKATDESLAAKAPAQRKLEVELKRKCQIQLLLAIEDKYDKEPEVFGPKVAKLVHFLYNDADVLDEEAISEWAGSIPSESKLKNIMQPVVDWLEQDDEDDEEEESDAE
;
A
#
# COMPACT_ATOMS: atom_id res chain seq x y z
N MET A 1 -9.62 25.72 19.48
CA MET A 1 -9.59 25.70 18.02
C MET A 1 -8.50 24.71 17.66
N VAL A 2 -8.90 23.46 17.40
CA VAL A 2 -7.98 22.31 17.26
C VAL A 2 -7.92 22.00 15.77
N ASP A 3 -6.70 21.95 15.25
CA ASP A 3 -6.36 21.71 13.85
C ASP A 3 -6.74 20.26 13.46
N PRO A 4 -7.49 20.00 12.37
CA PRO A 4 -8.05 18.67 12.06
C PRO A 4 -7.15 17.74 11.22
N PHE A 5 -5.89 18.09 10.93
CA PHE A 5 -5.02 17.26 10.09
C PHE A 5 -3.72 16.88 10.82
N SER A 6 -3.78 15.82 11.62
CA SER A 6 -2.59 15.05 11.99
C SER A 6 -2.93 13.57 11.98
N GLU A 7 -3.01 12.98 10.79
CA GLU A 7 -3.03 11.52 10.62
C GLU A 7 -1.66 10.96 11.04
N SER A 8 -1.58 10.44 12.25
CA SER A 8 -0.46 9.63 12.71
C SER A 8 -0.80 8.16 12.48
N LEU A 9 -0.45 7.62 11.31
CA LEU A 9 -0.48 6.17 11.10
C LEU A 9 0.73 5.58 11.85
N ILE A 10 0.51 5.09 13.07
CA ILE A 10 1.46 4.24 13.78
C ILE A 10 1.02 2.80 13.49
N LEU A 11 1.74 2.11 12.61
CA LEU A 11 1.57 0.68 12.42
C LEU A 11 2.35 -0.02 13.55
N SER A 12 1.67 -0.35 14.65
CA SER A 12 2.19 -1.21 15.73
C SER A 12 1.24 -2.40 15.91
N ASP A 13 1.76 -3.61 16.08
CA ASP A 13 0.94 -4.80 16.29
C ASP A 13 0.16 -4.70 17.62
N PRO A 14 -1.00 -5.38 17.75
CA PRO A 14 -1.72 -5.49 19.02
C PRO A 14 -0.86 -6.28 20.03
N GLY A 15 -0.17 -5.57 20.92
CA GLY A 15 0.76 -6.13 21.92
C GLY A 15 2.04 -5.32 22.12
N ASP A 16 2.30 -4.37 21.23
CA ASP A 16 3.53 -3.59 21.23
C ASP A 16 3.45 -2.42 22.22
N THR A 17 4.42 -2.33 23.13
CA THR A 17 4.51 -1.20 24.08
C THR A 17 5.35 -0.08 23.46
N VAL A 18 4.73 0.77 22.64
CA VAL A 18 5.38 2.00 22.16
C VAL A 18 5.12 3.11 23.18
N LEU A 19 6.17 3.55 23.88
CA LEU A 19 6.07 4.68 24.81
C LEU A 19 6.41 5.95 24.05
N SER A 20 5.40 6.74 23.70
CA SER A 20 5.58 8.07 23.11
C SER A 20 5.52 9.16 24.18
N GLY A 21 6.53 10.03 24.22
CA GLY A 21 6.57 11.18 25.12
C GLY A 21 5.53 12.24 24.80
N GLU A 22 5.16 13.02 25.80
CA GLU A 22 4.21 14.13 25.67
C GLU A 22 4.65 15.14 24.59
N LYS A 23 3.69 15.66 23.81
CA LYS A 23 3.88 16.67 22.74
C LYS A 23 4.73 16.22 21.55
N SER A 24 4.93 14.94 21.34
CA SER A 24 5.59 14.41 20.15
C SER A 24 4.61 14.27 18.98
N LYS A 25 5.03 14.67 17.77
CA LYS A 25 4.28 14.50 16.51
C LYS A 25 4.99 13.42 15.69
N ILE A 26 4.29 12.33 15.40
CA ILE A 26 4.81 11.19 14.65
C ILE A 26 3.89 10.96 13.45
N THR A 27 4.40 11.07 12.24
CA THR A 27 3.63 10.92 10.99
C THR A 27 4.40 10.05 10.01
N ASN A 28 3.70 9.20 9.25
CA ASN A 28 4.29 8.34 8.21
C ASN A 28 5.48 7.49 8.71
N CYS A 29 5.37 6.90 9.90
CA CYS A 29 6.45 6.11 10.51
C CYS A 29 6.06 4.66 10.74
N ILE A 30 7.02 3.75 10.57
CA ILE A 30 6.94 2.38 11.09
C ILE A 30 7.76 2.35 12.37
N ILE A 31 7.14 1.90 13.48
CA ILE A 31 7.81 1.83 14.78
C ILE A 31 7.68 0.40 15.31
N GLY A 32 8.83 -0.26 15.46
CA GLY A 32 8.98 -1.58 16.01
C GLY A 32 8.72 -1.66 17.51
N LYS A 33 8.67 -2.89 18.00
CA LYS A 33 8.27 -3.27 19.36
C LYS A 33 9.26 -2.75 20.38
N ASN A 34 8.77 -2.45 21.59
CA ASN A 34 9.60 -2.01 22.72
C ASN A 34 10.40 -0.72 22.51
N SER A 35 10.07 0.05 21.48
CA SER A 35 10.71 1.33 21.20
C SER A 35 10.17 2.44 22.11
N LYS A 36 11.07 3.33 22.54
CA LYS A 36 10.79 4.45 23.45
C LYS A 36 11.11 5.76 22.76
N ILE A 37 10.10 6.59 22.55
CA ILE A 37 10.25 7.89 21.93
C ILE A 37 10.16 8.97 23.01
N GLY A 38 11.17 9.84 23.07
CA GLY A 38 11.20 10.98 23.98
C GLY A 38 10.06 11.98 23.79
N LYS A 39 10.04 13.00 24.66
CA LYS A 39 9.08 14.11 24.63
C LYS A 39 9.47 15.17 23.60
N ASN A 40 8.47 15.90 23.09
CA ASN A 40 8.66 16.99 22.12
C ASN A 40 9.38 16.59 20.82
N CYS A 41 9.24 15.33 20.36
CA CYS A 41 9.84 14.87 19.13
C CYS A 41 8.98 15.24 17.91
N GLN A 42 9.61 15.50 16.77
CA GLN A 42 8.93 15.69 15.48
C GLN A 42 9.51 14.68 14.50
N ILE A 43 8.77 13.62 14.23
CA ILE A 43 9.26 12.49 13.43
C ILE A 43 8.33 12.32 12.25
N ASN A 44 8.88 12.44 11.05
CA ASN A 44 8.15 12.24 9.81
C ASN A 44 8.93 11.29 8.89
N GLY A 45 8.25 10.30 8.30
CA GLY A 45 8.85 9.43 7.28
C GLY A 45 9.99 8.53 7.78
N ALA A 46 9.86 7.90 8.95
CA ALA A 46 10.93 7.11 9.55
C ALA A 46 10.59 5.61 9.71
N PHE A 47 11.56 4.74 9.44
CA PHE A 47 11.57 3.35 9.87
C PHE A 47 12.40 3.21 11.15
N ILE A 48 11.73 2.87 12.24
CA ILE A 48 12.32 2.67 13.56
C ILE A 48 12.10 1.21 13.93
N ALA A 49 13.16 0.40 13.99
CA ALA A 49 13.07 -1.02 14.32
C ALA A 49 12.78 -1.27 15.81
N ASP A 50 12.82 -2.53 16.23
CA ASP A 50 12.53 -2.94 17.61
C ASP A 50 13.59 -2.45 18.61
N GLY A 51 13.17 -2.11 19.83
CA GLY A 51 14.06 -1.78 20.94
C GLY A 51 14.76 -0.43 20.82
N VAL A 52 14.31 0.46 19.93
CA VAL A 52 14.95 1.76 19.69
C VAL A 52 14.60 2.77 20.78
N VAL A 53 15.58 3.55 21.23
CA VAL A 53 15.38 4.64 22.20
C VAL A 53 15.75 5.97 21.55
N LEU A 54 14.75 6.84 21.35
CA LEU A 54 14.94 8.22 20.91
C LEU A 54 14.87 9.20 22.08
N PRO A 55 15.82 10.14 22.20
CA PRO A 55 15.81 11.14 23.26
C PRO A 55 14.73 12.22 23.05
N ASP A 56 14.54 13.06 24.06
CA ASP A 56 13.63 14.21 23.98
C ASP A 56 14.11 15.21 22.91
N GLY A 57 13.18 15.80 22.17
CA GLY A 57 13.45 16.83 21.16
C GLY A 57 14.05 16.32 19.86
N THR A 58 13.98 15.01 19.58
CA THR A 58 14.44 14.45 18.30
C THR A 58 13.59 14.96 17.14
N ILE A 59 14.24 15.45 16.09
CA ILE A 59 13.60 15.96 14.86
C ILE A 59 14.12 15.15 13.67
N PHE A 60 13.21 14.47 12.97
CA PHE A 60 13.46 13.74 11.73
C PHE A 60 12.49 14.23 10.66
N GLU A 61 13.04 14.65 9.51
CA GLU A 61 12.25 15.31 8.44
C GLU A 61 11.66 14.30 7.43
N SER A 62 12.47 13.35 6.94
CA SER A 62 12.04 12.23 6.08
C SER A 62 13.18 11.20 5.88
N GLU A 63 12.84 9.99 5.43
CA GLU A 63 13.75 8.93 4.96
C GLU A 63 14.76 8.42 6.01
N VAL A 64 14.34 8.38 7.27
CA VAL A 64 15.19 7.96 8.39
C VAL A 64 15.08 6.45 8.62
N ILE A 65 16.21 5.74 8.65
CA ILE A 65 16.27 4.32 9.05
C ILE A 65 17.06 4.16 10.34
N ILE A 66 16.43 3.54 11.34
CA ILE A 66 17.07 3.17 12.59
C ILE A 66 16.86 1.68 12.85
N GLY A 67 17.96 0.93 12.88
CA GLY A 67 18.01 -0.51 13.15
C GLY A 67 17.78 -0.85 14.62
N SER A 68 17.62 -2.14 14.89
CA SER A 68 17.18 -2.63 16.21
C SER A 68 18.18 -2.31 17.32
N ASP A 69 17.65 -2.14 18.53
CA ASP A 69 18.40 -1.90 19.77
C ASP A 69 19.29 -0.64 19.75
N VAL A 70 18.97 0.33 18.89
CA VAL A 70 19.69 1.60 18.82
C VAL A 70 19.22 2.54 19.92
N THR A 71 20.16 3.04 20.72
CA THR A 71 19.95 4.24 21.54
C THR A 71 20.52 5.44 20.80
N TYR A 72 19.63 6.31 20.31
CA TYR A 72 20.03 7.43 19.45
C TYR A 72 20.79 8.50 20.24
N PRO A 73 22.02 8.89 19.84
CA PRO A 73 22.79 9.90 20.56
C PRO A 73 22.18 11.31 20.39
N ILE A 74 22.00 12.04 21.49
CA ILE A 74 21.41 13.40 21.49
C ILE A 74 22.18 14.39 20.61
N GLU A 75 23.51 14.27 20.57
CA GLU A 75 24.39 15.21 19.85
C GLU A 75 24.56 14.84 18.37
N LEU A 76 23.99 13.73 17.93
CA LEU A 76 24.14 13.28 16.55
C LEU A 76 23.09 13.97 15.67
N SER A 77 23.55 14.82 14.75
CA SER A 77 22.70 15.26 13.64
C SER A 77 22.47 14.09 12.69
N PHE A 78 21.22 13.86 12.27
CA PHE A 78 20.91 12.73 11.39
C PHE A 78 21.66 12.83 10.06
N PRO A 79 22.48 11.82 9.70
CA PRO A 79 23.14 11.79 8.41
C PRO A 79 22.15 11.36 7.31
N THR A 80 21.99 12.21 6.29
CA THR A 80 21.15 11.89 5.11
C THR A 80 21.66 10.65 4.38
N ASN A 81 20.76 9.86 3.78
CA ASN A 81 21.08 8.64 3.02
C ASN A 81 21.78 7.53 3.82
N SER A 82 21.61 7.52 5.14
CA SER A 82 22.25 6.54 6.01
C SER A 82 21.23 5.73 6.81
N ALA A 83 21.64 4.54 7.24
CA ALA A 83 20.96 3.80 8.29
C ALA A 83 21.76 3.85 9.59
N ILE A 84 21.08 4.02 10.73
CA ILE A 84 21.71 4.04 12.04
C ILE A 84 21.51 2.67 12.69
N CYS A 85 22.59 1.95 12.95
CA CYS A 85 22.56 0.57 13.46
C CYS A 85 23.33 0.45 14.77
N SER A 86 22.97 -0.55 15.58
CA SER A 86 23.62 -0.86 16.86
C SER A 86 24.94 -1.62 16.69
N MET A 87 25.21 -2.15 15.51
CA MET A 87 26.37 -2.99 15.19
C MET A 87 27.06 -2.57 13.88
N GLU A 88 28.30 -2.99 13.73
CA GLU A 88 29.05 -2.88 12.48
C GLU A 88 28.43 -3.78 11.40
N VAL A 89 28.56 -3.38 10.14
CA VAL A 89 28.10 -4.19 9.02
C VAL A 89 28.96 -5.45 8.87
N ASP A 90 28.32 -6.58 8.60
CA ASP A 90 29.04 -7.78 8.17
C ASP A 90 29.45 -7.62 6.70
N ASN A 91 30.72 -7.34 6.47
CA ASN A 91 31.26 -7.12 5.12
C ASN A 91 31.26 -8.39 4.25
N GLU A 92 31.10 -9.58 4.82
CA GLU A 92 30.97 -10.82 4.05
C GLU A 92 29.56 -10.99 3.48
N GLU A 93 28.54 -10.49 4.19
CA GLU A 93 27.13 -10.56 3.80
C GLU A 93 26.70 -9.34 2.97
N PHE A 94 27.27 -8.16 3.23
CA PHE A 94 26.87 -6.89 2.62
C PHE A 94 28.05 -6.10 2.04
N ASP A 95 28.57 -6.57 0.90
CA ASP A 95 29.75 -6.01 0.20
C ASP A 95 29.58 -4.58 -0.36
N LYS A 96 28.36 -4.04 -0.34
CA LYS A 96 28.02 -2.71 -0.87
C LYS A 96 27.80 -1.63 0.19
N ILE A 97 27.88 -2.01 1.47
CA ILE A 97 27.63 -1.12 2.61
C ILE A 97 28.93 -0.88 3.35
N SER A 98 29.15 0.38 3.72
CA SER A 98 30.21 0.81 4.61
C SER A 98 29.62 1.16 5.97
N SER A 99 30.37 0.89 7.04
CA SER A 99 29.99 1.24 8.41
C SER A 99 31.01 2.19 9.00
N LYS A 100 30.54 3.28 9.59
CA LYS A 100 31.35 4.23 10.36
C LYS A 100 30.81 4.31 11.79
N LYS A 101 31.65 4.01 12.77
CA LYS A 101 31.26 4.17 14.18
C LYS A 101 31.23 5.65 14.57
N GLU A 102 30.10 6.09 15.10
CA GLU A 102 29.89 7.46 15.59
C GLU A 102 29.19 7.37 16.96
N ASN A 103 29.82 7.88 18.01
CA ASN A 103 29.33 7.72 19.39
C ASN A 103 29.08 6.24 19.75
N SER A 104 27.85 5.92 20.18
CA SER A 104 27.38 4.58 20.56
C SER A 104 26.72 3.82 19.42
N VAL A 105 26.75 4.34 18.18
CA VAL A 105 26.06 3.75 17.03
C VAL A 105 27.01 3.57 15.84
N HIS A 106 26.54 2.82 14.85
CA HIS A 106 27.20 2.64 13.57
C HIS A 106 26.33 3.27 12.48
N ILE A 107 26.91 4.18 11.70
CA ILE A 107 26.28 4.80 10.56
C ILE A 107 26.63 3.96 9.33
N TRP A 108 25.62 3.30 8.79
CA TRP A 108 25.73 2.51 7.57
C TRP A 108 25.45 3.42 6.37
N ASN A 109 26.32 3.34 5.37
CA ASN A 109 26.25 4.11 4.13
C ASN A 109 26.48 3.19 2.94
N MET A 110 25.70 3.35 1.87
CA MET A 110 26.01 2.68 0.61
C MET A 110 27.32 3.23 0.05
N PHE A 111 28.20 2.38 -0.51
CA PHE A 111 29.46 2.85 -1.12
C PHE A 111 29.26 3.85 -2.26
N ASN A 112 28.11 3.79 -2.93
CA ASN A 112 27.73 4.73 -4.00
C ASN A 112 27.15 6.06 -3.48
N GLY A 113 27.02 6.24 -2.15
CA GLY A 113 26.42 7.42 -1.52
C GLY A 113 24.90 7.56 -1.74
N GLY A 114 24.27 6.53 -2.31
CA GLY A 114 22.82 6.48 -2.52
C GLY A 114 22.04 6.23 -1.23
N PRO A 115 20.74 6.57 -1.21
CA PRO A 115 19.89 6.35 -0.05
C PRO A 115 19.61 4.86 0.18
N PHE A 116 19.44 4.47 1.44
CA PHE A 116 18.88 3.15 1.78
C PHE A 116 17.40 3.03 1.43
N TRP A 117 16.75 4.16 1.14
CA TRP A 117 15.33 4.27 0.81
C TRP A 117 15.01 4.00 -0.67
N THR A 118 16.02 3.65 -1.51
CA THR A 118 15.80 3.33 -2.94
C THR A 118 15.73 1.82 -3.22
N LYS A 119 14.76 1.46 -4.08
CA LYS A 119 14.51 0.18 -4.77
C LYS A 119 15.63 -0.86 -4.68
N SER A 120 15.29 -2.05 -4.16
CA SER A 120 15.93 -3.30 -4.59
C SER A 120 15.60 -3.54 -6.06
N GLY A 121 16.35 -2.90 -6.96
CA GLY A 121 16.08 -2.90 -8.39
C GLY A 121 17.28 -2.46 -9.22
N ALA A 122 18.48 -2.95 -8.91
CA ALA A 122 19.65 -2.76 -9.78
C ALA A 122 20.69 -3.86 -9.62
N SER A 123 20.32 -5.10 -9.95
CA SER A 123 21.32 -6.04 -10.48
C SER A 123 21.36 -5.87 -11.99
N LYS A 124 22.00 -4.79 -12.46
CA LYS A 124 22.51 -4.73 -13.84
C LYS A 124 23.54 -5.84 -13.96
N LYS A 125 23.15 -6.95 -14.59
CA LYS A 125 24.10 -7.94 -15.09
C LYS A 125 24.99 -7.25 -16.12
N ASN A 126 26.14 -6.75 -15.69
CA ASN A 126 27.26 -6.48 -16.58
C ASN A 126 27.81 -7.84 -17.03
N GLY A 127 27.30 -8.32 -18.16
CA GLY A 127 27.84 -9.45 -18.92
C GLY A 127 28.24 -8.96 -20.31
N ASN A 128 29.48 -8.51 -20.42
CA ASN A 128 30.13 -8.14 -21.67
C ASN A 128 30.18 -9.36 -22.62
N SER A 129 29.56 -9.28 -23.80
CA SER A 129 30.04 -10.03 -24.98
C SER A 129 29.57 -9.35 -26.26
N SER A 130 30.56 -8.87 -27.00
CA SER A 130 30.59 -8.29 -28.34
C SER A 130 29.93 -9.17 -29.42
N ASN A 131 29.14 -8.56 -30.32
CA ASN A 131 29.47 -8.35 -31.74
C ASN A 131 28.32 -7.70 -32.55
N ASP A 132 28.70 -6.72 -33.37
CA ASP A 132 28.13 -6.20 -34.64
C ASP A 132 26.77 -6.70 -35.14
N SER A 133 25.85 -5.80 -35.53
CA SER A 133 25.84 -5.14 -36.85
C SER A 133 24.55 -4.30 -37.06
N ASP A 134 24.78 -3.05 -37.47
CA ASP A 134 24.15 -2.24 -38.53
C ASP A 134 22.63 -1.92 -38.59
N GLU A 135 22.42 -0.59 -38.66
CA GLU A 135 21.58 0.21 -39.59
C GLU A 135 20.07 0.44 -39.34
N ASP A 136 19.79 1.74 -39.12
CA ASP A 136 18.75 2.62 -39.71
C ASP A 136 17.25 2.36 -39.45
N ASP A 137 16.56 3.31 -38.82
CA ASP A 137 15.91 4.43 -39.54
C ASP A 137 15.23 5.42 -38.57
N ASP A 138 15.29 6.70 -38.98
CA ASP A 138 14.72 7.89 -38.36
C ASP A 138 13.17 7.87 -38.27
N ASP A 139 12.62 8.57 -37.28
CA ASP A 139 11.57 9.58 -37.55
C ASP A 139 11.44 10.56 -36.36
N ASP A 140 11.75 11.82 -36.65
CA ASP A 140 11.57 13.01 -35.83
C ASP A 140 10.08 13.23 -35.45
N ILE A 141 9.84 13.86 -34.29
CA ILE A 141 9.34 15.25 -34.17
C ILE A 141 8.99 15.53 -32.70
N ASP A 142 9.60 16.61 -32.20
CA ASP A 142 9.24 17.37 -31.00
C ASP A 142 7.75 17.75 -30.99
N ASP A 143 7.10 17.56 -29.85
CA ASP A 143 6.09 18.49 -29.35
C ASP A 143 6.29 18.59 -27.81
N GLU A 144 7.17 19.50 -27.40
CA GLU A 144 7.02 20.15 -26.10
C GLU A 144 5.88 21.15 -26.23
N GLU A 145 4.76 20.95 -25.52
CA GLU A 145 4.09 22.02 -24.78
C GLU A 145 3.01 21.46 -23.83
N ASP A 146 3.19 21.79 -22.55
CA ASP A 146 2.18 21.89 -21.49
C ASP A 146 1.56 20.64 -20.84
N GLU A 147 2.25 20.10 -19.82
CA GLU A 147 1.61 19.70 -18.55
C GLU A 147 2.61 19.66 -17.37
N MET A 148 3.33 20.77 -17.16
CA MET A 148 4.23 21.00 -16.01
C MET A 148 3.47 21.26 -14.69
N ASN A 149 2.49 20.40 -14.36
CA ASN A 149 1.88 20.38 -13.02
C ASN A 149 1.42 18.98 -12.53
N GLY A 150 1.63 17.89 -13.29
CA GLY A 150 1.23 16.52 -12.92
C GLY A 150 2.36 15.49 -12.73
N GLY A 151 3.59 15.80 -13.16
CA GLY A 151 4.61 14.79 -13.43
C GLY A 151 5.29 14.09 -12.23
N PHE A 152 5.16 14.58 -11.00
CA PHE A 152 5.82 13.95 -9.84
C PHE A 152 4.90 12.96 -9.10
N ALA A 153 3.63 13.31 -8.89
CA ALA A 153 2.66 12.45 -8.23
C ALA A 153 2.30 11.24 -9.10
N ASP A 154 2.10 11.46 -10.41
CA ASP A 154 1.77 10.38 -11.36
C ASP A 154 2.93 9.37 -11.49
N ASN A 155 4.18 9.85 -11.46
CA ASN A 155 5.36 8.98 -11.50
C ASN A 155 5.52 8.13 -10.22
N SER A 156 5.21 8.70 -9.04
CA SER A 156 5.19 7.95 -7.78
C SER A 156 4.11 6.87 -7.75
N THR A 157 2.91 7.18 -8.23
CA THR A 157 1.79 6.22 -8.27
C THR A 157 2.03 5.10 -9.28
N ARG A 158 2.61 5.43 -10.44
CA ARG A 158 3.06 4.43 -11.41
C ARG A 158 4.16 3.54 -10.85
N GLN A 159 5.15 4.12 -10.18
CA GLN A 159 6.20 3.34 -9.51
C GLN A 159 5.60 2.38 -8.47
N PHE A 160 4.67 2.86 -7.64
CA PHE A 160 3.98 2.02 -6.66
C PHE A 160 3.28 0.84 -7.34
N TYR A 161 2.54 1.11 -8.41
CA TYR A 161 1.89 0.07 -9.20
C TYR A 161 2.88 -0.99 -9.69
N ASP A 162 3.99 -0.58 -10.32
CA ASP A 162 5.00 -1.49 -10.87
C ASP A 162 5.63 -2.37 -9.78
N GLU A 163 5.94 -1.81 -8.61
CA GLU A 163 6.48 -2.55 -7.47
C GLU A 163 5.47 -3.58 -6.92
N VAL A 164 4.21 -3.17 -6.72
CA VAL A 164 3.15 -4.06 -6.26
C VAL A 164 2.91 -5.19 -7.25
N PHE A 165 2.88 -4.89 -8.55
CA PHE A 165 2.70 -5.88 -9.60
C PHE A 165 3.81 -6.92 -9.60
N GLU A 166 5.08 -6.49 -9.52
CA GLU A 166 6.22 -7.42 -9.50
C GLU A 166 6.26 -8.26 -8.21
N SER A 167 5.95 -7.69 -7.05
CA SER A 167 5.80 -8.44 -5.79
C SER A 167 4.71 -9.50 -5.88
N MET A 168 3.54 -9.14 -6.39
CA MET A 168 2.43 -10.08 -6.60
C MET A 168 2.81 -11.21 -7.57
N LYS A 169 3.41 -10.86 -8.71
CA LYS A 169 3.84 -11.83 -9.72
C LYS A 169 4.89 -12.80 -9.17
N GLY A 170 5.80 -12.33 -8.32
CA GLY A 170 6.81 -13.15 -7.66
C GLY A 170 6.24 -14.27 -6.79
N ILE A 171 5.09 -14.04 -6.14
CA ILE A 171 4.47 -15.01 -5.23
C ILE A 171 3.24 -15.72 -5.79
N GLN A 172 2.83 -15.41 -7.03
CA GLN A 172 1.62 -15.94 -7.66
C GLN A 172 1.51 -17.47 -7.57
N THR A 173 2.63 -18.17 -7.75
CA THR A 173 2.71 -19.64 -7.73
C THR A 173 2.97 -20.23 -6.35
N MET A 174 3.21 -19.39 -5.33
CA MET A 174 3.57 -19.79 -3.97
C MET A 174 2.36 -19.98 -3.05
N GLU A 175 2.58 -20.52 -1.84
CA GLU A 175 1.54 -20.80 -0.85
C GLU A 175 1.15 -19.57 0.02
N ASN A 176 -0.04 -19.63 0.63
CA ASN A 176 -0.67 -18.51 1.34
C ASN A 176 0.11 -17.94 2.54
N GLN A 177 1.11 -18.65 3.06
CA GLN A 177 1.97 -18.18 4.17
C GLN A 177 2.70 -16.87 3.81
N GLN A 178 2.76 -16.48 2.53
CA GLN A 178 3.39 -15.24 2.07
C GLN A 178 2.43 -14.04 1.97
N MET A 179 1.13 -14.18 2.24
CA MET A 179 0.21 -13.04 2.15
C MET A 179 0.56 -11.93 3.15
N SER A 180 1.01 -12.29 4.37
CA SER A 180 1.50 -11.31 5.34
C SER A 180 2.74 -10.58 4.84
N ASN A 181 3.67 -11.29 4.19
CA ASN A 181 4.86 -10.70 3.61
C ASN A 181 4.50 -9.75 2.46
N LEU A 182 3.58 -10.14 1.57
CA LEU A 182 3.10 -9.26 0.51
C LEU A 182 2.44 -8.00 1.08
N ILE A 183 1.65 -8.12 2.16
CA ILE A 183 1.08 -6.95 2.84
C ILE A 183 2.19 -6.02 3.34
N LEU A 184 3.27 -6.57 3.92
CA LEU A 184 4.42 -5.77 4.36
C LEU A 184 5.16 -5.11 3.19
N GLU A 185 5.36 -5.83 2.10
CA GLU A 185 5.99 -5.29 0.88
C GLU A 185 5.16 -4.15 0.28
N ILE A 186 3.84 -4.33 0.14
CA ILE A 186 2.94 -3.28 -0.35
C ILE A 186 2.94 -2.07 0.58
N ASN A 187 2.91 -2.27 1.89
CA ASN A 187 2.97 -1.16 2.86
C ASN A 187 4.33 -0.45 2.83
N SER A 188 5.42 -1.19 2.59
CA SER A 188 6.75 -0.61 2.37
C SER A 188 6.76 0.27 1.11
N SER A 189 6.25 -0.24 -0.01
CA SER A 189 6.13 0.52 -1.26
C SER A 189 5.22 1.73 -1.13
N LYS A 190 4.11 1.62 -0.38
CA LYS A 190 3.21 2.76 -0.09
C LYS A 190 4.00 3.91 0.52
N LEU A 191 4.84 3.62 1.51
CA LEU A 191 5.65 4.62 2.20
C LEU A 191 6.78 5.15 1.32
N ALA A 192 7.43 4.27 0.56
CA ALA A 192 8.51 4.65 -0.35
C ALA A 192 8.03 5.58 -1.49
N CYS A 193 6.85 5.29 -2.04
CA CYS A 193 6.24 6.09 -3.10
C CYS A 193 5.40 7.26 -2.58
N ASN A 194 5.15 7.33 -1.26
CA ASN A 194 4.31 8.32 -0.60
C ASN A 194 2.90 8.42 -1.23
N VAL A 195 2.26 7.27 -1.46
CA VAL A 195 0.91 7.20 -2.03
C VAL A 195 -0.16 7.10 -0.93
N THR A 196 -1.35 7.61 -1.24
CA THR A 196 -2.52 7.61 -0.36
C THR A 196 -3.13 6.21 -0.23
N MET A 197 -3.98 5.99 0.78
CA MET A 197 -4.70 4.71 0.89
C MET A 197 -5.66 4.46 -0.27
N ASP A 198 -6.19 5.52 -0.88
CA ASP A 198 -7.07 5.41 -2.04
C ASP A 198 -6.30 4.89 -3.26
N GLU A 199 -5.12 5.45 -3.50
CA GLU A 199 -4.21 4.98 -4.55
C GLU A 199 -3.72 3.56 -4.29
N VAL A 200 -3.42 3.21 -3.04
CA VAL A 200 -3.09 1.83 -2.66
C VAL A 200 -4.22 0.88 -3.01
N ALA A 201 -5.45 1.19 -2.58
CA ALA A 201 -6.62 0.37 -2.81
C ALA A 201 -6.89 0.19 -4.32
N LYS A 202 -6.84 1.27 -5.11
CA LYS A 202 -7.05 1.18 -6.56
C LYS A 202 -5.96 0.34 -7.23
N ASN A 203 -4.68 0.63 -6.95
CA ASN A 203 -3.56 0.01 -7.64
C ASN A 203 -3.29 -1.44 -7.22
N VAL A 204 -3.58 -1.82 -5.96
CA VAL A 204 -3.46 -3.21 -5.51
C VAL A 204 -4.42 -4.10 -6.31
N PHE A 205 -5.67 -3.70 -6.48
CA PHE A 205 -6.62 -4.51 -7.27
C PHE A 205 -6.35 -4.44 -8.78
N ALA A 206 -5.94 -3.27 -9.28
CA ALA A 206 -5.52 -3.12 -10.68
C ALA A 206 -4.35 -4.06 -11.02
N ALA A 207 -3.27 -4.04 -10.23
CA ALA A 207 -2.11 -4.90 -10.43
C ALA A 207 -2.49 -6.38 -10.35
N PHE A 208 -3.35 -6.75 -9.40
CA PHE A 208 -3.88 -8.10 -9.27
C PHE A 208 -4.62 -8.57 -10.53
N MET A 209 -5.48 -7.73 -11.12
CA MET A 209 -6.22 -8.08 -12.33
C MET A 209 -5.33 -8.21 -13.57
N GLU A 210 -4.14 -7.64 -13.57
CA GLU A 210 -3.16 -7.75 -14.66
C GLU A 210 -2.22 -8.96 -14.50
N LEU A 211 -2.33 -9.73 -13.42
CA LEU A 211 -1.48 -10.90 -13.23
C LEU A 211 -1.70 -11.96 -14.33
N PRO A 212 -0.63 -12.63 -14.80
CA PRO A 212 -0.75 -13.65 -15.84
C PRO A 212 -1.76 -14.74 -15.47
N GLY A 213 -2.70 -15.05 -16.37
CA GLY A 213 -3.74 -16.05 -16.15
C GLY A 213 -5.05 -15.50 -15.59
N ASN A 214 -5.06 -14.26 -15.08
CA ASN A 214 -6.28 -13.60 -14.60
C ASN A 214 -7.12 -12.99 -15.73
N GLU A 215 -6.70 -13.13 -17.00
CA GLU A 215 -7.51 -12.73 -18.16
C GLU A 215 -8.78 -13.59 -18.25
N GLU A 216 -8.71 -14.86 -17.82
CA GLU A 216 -9.86 -15.75 -17.74
C GLU A 216 -10.60 -15.57 -16.41
N LEU A 217 -11.91 -15.31 -16.47
CA LEU A 217 -12.73 -15.09 -15.28
C LEU A 217 -12.60 -16.23 -14.26
N LYS A 218 -12.58 -17.49 -14.71
CA LYS A 218 -12.46 -18.65 -13.81
C LYS A 218 -11.19 -18.59 -12.96
N ASN A 219 -10.06 -18.27 -13.58
CA ASN A 219 -8.76 -18.22 -12.90
C ASN A 219 -8.69 -16.99 -11.99
N LEU A 220 -9.20 -15.85 -12.45
CA LEU A 220 -9.33 -14.64 -11.64
C LEU A 220 -10.10 -14.91 -10.34
N LEU A 221 -11.30 -15.51 -10.43
CA LEU A 221 -12.12 -15.84 -9.27
C LEU A 221 -11.43 -16.84 -8.32
N GLN A 222 -10.72 -17.84 -8.87
CA GLN A 222 -9.93 -18.77 -8.07
C GLN A 222 -8.79 -18.06 -7.33
N MET A 223 -8.11 -17.14 -8.00
CA MET A 223 -7.04 -16.37 -7.41
C MET A 223 -7.57 -15.41 -6.34
N VAL A 224 -8.76 -14.82 -6.53
CA VAL A 224 -9.44 -14.02 -5.49
C VAL A 224 -9.66 -14.86 -4.22
N LYS A 225 -10.15 -16.10 -4.36
CA LYS A 225 -10.30 -17.00 -3.19
C LYS A 225 -8.95 -17.32 -2.54
N LYS A 226 -7.93 -17.60 -3.35
CA LYS A 226 -6.58 -17.91 -2.86
C LYS A 226 -6.02 -16.74 -2.04
N TRP A 227 -6.17 -15.52 -2.53
CA TRP A 227 -5.61 -14.30 -1.95
C TRP A 227 -6.61 -13.51 -1.10
N ARG A 228 -7.69 -14.15 -0.66
CA ARG A 228 -8.75 -13.51 0.14
C ARG A 228 -8.22 -12.71 1.32
N GLY A 229 -7.22 -13.24 2.04
CA GLY A 229 -6.61 -12.55 3.18
C GLY A 229 -5.98 -11.20 2.84
N LEU A 230 -5.41 -11.06 1.63
CA LEU A 230 -4.89 -9.78 1.14
C LEU A 230 -6.05 -8.78 0.96
N PHE A 231 -7.14 -9.22 0.31
CA PHE A 231 -8.28 -8.34 0.05
C PHE A 231 -8.99 -7.92 1.32
N LEU A 232 -9.21 -8.84 2.27
CA LEU A 232 -9.78 -8.47 3.57
C LEU A 232 -8.93 -7.43 4.30
N ASN A 233 -7.60 -7.56 4.25
CA ASN A 233 -6.70 -6.59 4.88
C ASN A 233 -6.87 -5.17 4.33
N TYR A 234 -7.10 -5.00 3.03
CA TYR A 234 -7.20 -3.68 2.40
C TYR A 234 -8.61 -3.14 2.31
N TYR A 235 -9.62 -3.98 2.07
CA TYR A 235 -10.97 -3.55 1.68
C TYR A 235 -12.06 -3.84 2.71
N LYS A 236 -11.85 -4.72 3.70
CA LYS A 236 -12.90 -5.08 4.66
C LYS A 236 -12.52 -4.66 6.09
N ALA A 237 -13.49 -4.13 6.83
CA ALA A 237 -13.39 -3.99 8.28
C ALA A 237 -13.91 -5.29 8.91
N THR A 238 -13.03 -6.11 9.47
CA THR A 238 -13.42 -7.39 10.07
C THR A 238 -13.66 -7.23 11.56
N ASP A 239 -14.47 -8.12 12.15
CA ASP A 239 -14.66 -8.13 13.61
C ASP A 239 -13.33 -8.20 14.36
N GLU A 240 -12.38 -8.97 13.84
CA GLU A 240 -11.03 -9.08 14.38
C GLU A 240 -10.27 -7.75 14.30
N SER A 241 -10.34 -7.04 13.16
CA SER A 241 -9.68 -5.73 13.02
C SER A 241 -10.32 -4.68 13.94
N LEU A 242 -11.63 -4.76 14.16
CA LEU A 242 -12.40 -3.80 14.96
C LEU A 242 -12.36 -4.09 16.48
N ALA A 243 -12.16 -5.35 16.88
CA ALA A 243 -12.25 -5.78 18.29
C ALA A 243 -11.35 -4.97 19.22
N ALA A 244 -10.12 -4.68 18.81
CA ALA A 244 -9.12 -3.94 19.59
C ALA A 244 -9.30 -2.41 19.57
N LYS A 245 -10.23 -1.88 18.76
CA LYS A 245 -10.38 -0.43 18.51
C LYS A 245 -11.51 0.19 19.33
N ALA A 246 -11.33 1.46 19.70
CA ALA A 246 -12.36 2.25 20.36
C ALA A 246 -13.52 2.57 19.40
N PRO A 247 -14.75 2.86 19.88
CA PRO A 247 -15.91 3.09 19.01
C PRO A 247 -15.71 4.15 17.91
N ALA A 248 -15.03 5.26 18.21
CA ALA A 248 -14.72 6.30 17.22
C ALA A 248 -13.74 5.81 16.14
N GLN A 249 -12.77 4.98 16.52
CA GLN A 249 -11.80 4.39 15.59
C GLN A 249 -12.46 3.32 14.70
N ARG A 250 -13.39 2.53 15.25
CA ARG A 250 -14.18 1.56 14.47
C ARG A 250 -14.96 2.25 13.36
N LYS A 251 -15.66 3.35 13.69
CA LYS A 251 -16.42 4.12 12.70
C LYS A 251 -15.52 4.64 11.58
N LEU A 252 -14.35 5.20 11.94
CA LEU A 252 -13.40 5.71 10.96
C LEU A 252 -12.83 4.59 10.07
N GLU A 253 -12.54 3.42 10.63
CA GLU A 253 -12.04 2.30 9.85
C GLU A 253 -13.10 1.75 8.91
N VAL A 254 -14.35 1.59 9.34
CA VAL A 254 -15.45 1.16 8.47
C VAL A 254 -15.59 2.14 7.29
N GLU A 255 -15.58 3.45 7.55
CA GLU A 255 -15.66 4.46 6.49
C GLU A 255 -14.44 4.41 5.54
N LEU A 256 -13.23 4.22 6.08
CA LEU A 256 -12.02 4.06 5.28
C LEU A 256 -12.08 2.81 4.39
N LYS A 257 -12.53 1.68 4.94
CA LYS A 257 -12.64 0.42 4.20
C LYS A 257 -13.67 0.50 3.09
N ARG A 258 -14.81 1.15 3.35
CA ARG A 258 -15.80 1.47 2.32
C ARG A 258 -15.21 2.31 1.19
N LYS A 259 -14.41 3.35 1.50
CA LYS A 259 -13.69 4.13 0.47
C LYS A 259 -12.72 3.25 -0.33
N CYS A 260 -11.97 2.36 0.33
CA CYS A 260 -11.10 1.42 -0.36
C CYS A 260 -11.88 0.45 -1.28
N GLN A 261 -13.06 -0.02 -0.87
CA GLN A 261 -13.93 -0.85 -1.72
C GLN A 261 -14.39 -0.11 -2.99
N ILE A 262 -14.73 1.18 -2.86
CA ILE A 262 -15.06 2.01 -4.03
C ILE A 262 -13.83 2.16 -4.94
N GLN A 263 -12.63 2.35 -4.39
CA GLN A 263 -11.40 2.39 -5.19
C GLN A 263 -11.10 1.07 -5.93
N LEU A 264 -11.42 -0.07 -5.31
CA LEU A 264 -11.39 -1.38 -5.98
C LEU A 264 -12.35 -1.41 -7.16
N LEU A 265 -13.59 -0.96 -6.97
CA LEU A 265 -14.61 -0.91 -8.02
C LEU A 265 -14.21 0.04 -9.16
N LEU A 266 -13.59 1.17 -8.84
CA LEU A 266 -12.99 2.08 -9.84
C LEU A 266 -11.84 1.42 -10.61
N ALA A 267 -11.06 0.52 -10.00
CA ALA A 267 -10.07 -0.26 -10.76
C ALA A 267 -10.74 -1.21 -11.77
N ILE A 268 -11.87 -1.82 -11.40
CA ILE A 268 -12.68 -2.67 -12.30
C ILE A 268 -13.25 -1.83 -13.44
N GLU A 269 -13.75 -0.62 -13.16
CA GLU A 269 -14.24 0.34 -14.15
C GLU A 269 -13.14 0.77 -15.13
N ASP A 270 -11.96 1.17 -14.63
CA ASP A 270 -10.80 1.50 -15.47
C ASP A 270 -10.42 0.36 -16.43
N LYS A 271 -10.49 -0.91 -15.95
CA LYS A 271 -10.21 -2.07 -16.79
C LYS A 271 -11.30 -2.31 -17.83
N TYR A 272 -12.56 -2.07 -17.45
CA TYR A 272 -13.67 -2.10 -18.40
C TYR A 272 -13.53 -1.04 -19.49
N ASP A 273 -13.15 0.20 -19.15
CA ASP A 273 -12.98 1.28 -20.13
C ASP A 273 -11.86 0.99 -21.13
N LYS A 274 -10.79 0.32 -20.68
CA LYS A 274 -9.69 -0.13 -21.55
C LYS A 274 -10.10 -1.30 -22.45
N GLU A 275 -10.90 -2.23 -21.94
CA GLU A 275 -11.24 -3.49 -22.62
C GLU A 275 -12.74 -3.84 -22.57
N PRO A 276 -13.64 -2.99 -23.08
CA PRO A 276 -15.08 -3.12 -22.81
C PRO A 276 -15.68 -4.40 -23.37
N GLU A 277 -15.24 -4.83 -24.55
CA GLU A 277 -15.76 -6.04 -25.21
C GLU A 277 -15.23 -7.34 -24.59
N VAL A 278 -14.02 -7.32 -24.02
CA VAL A 278 -13.35 -8.51 -23.46
C VAL A 278 -13.64 -8.65 -21.97
N PHE A 279 -13.59 -7.54 -21.23
CA PHE A 279 -13.76 -7.51 -19.79
C PHE A 279 -15.21 -7.26 -19.36
N GLY A 280 -15.98 -6.46 -20.12
CA GLY A 280 -17.38 -6.15 -19.83
C GLY A 280 -18.27 -7.36 -19.48
N PRO A 281 -18.23 -8.46 -20.24
CA PRO A 281 -19.03 -9.67 -19.92
C PRO A 281 -18.68 -10.34 -18.57
N LYS A 282 -17.58 -9.94 -17.93
CA LYS A 282 -17.07 -10.51 -16.67
C LYS A 282 -17.43 -9.64 -15.46
N VAL A 283 -17.65 -8.34 -15.65
CA VAL A 283 -17.72 -7.34 -14.56
C VAL A 283 -18.80 -7.68 -13.54
N ALA A 284 -20.06 -7.84 -13.96
CA ALA A 284 -21.17 -8.14 -13.04
C ALA A 284 -20.92 -9.41 -12.21
N LYS A 285 -20.39 -10.47 -12.84
CA LYS A 285 -20.07 -11.72 -12.15
C LYS A 285 -18.91 -11.56 -11.17
N LEU A 286 -17.91 -10.76 -11.51
CA LEU A 286 -16.79 -10.46 -10.62
C LEU A 286 -17.25 -9.67 -9.39
N VAL A 287 -18.03 -8.60 -9.58
CA VAL A 287 -18.55 -7.77 -8.48
C VAL A 287 -19.46 -8.58 -7.56
N HIS A 288 -20.42 -9.32 -8.14
CA HIS A 288 -21.29 -10.20 -7.35
C HIS A 288 -20.49 -11.25 -6.56
N PHE A 289 -19.44 -11.83 -7.15
CA PHE A 289 -18.58 -12.77 -6.44
C PHE A 289 -17.77 -12.12 -5.32
N LEU A 290 -17.26 -10.91 -5.54
CA LEU A 290 -16.52 -10.16 -4.52
C LEU A 290 -17.40 -9.81 -3.31
N TYR A 291 -18.68 -9.58 -3.53
CA TYR A 291 -19.70 -9.46 -2.48
C TYR A 291 -19.99 -10.82 -1.82
N ASN A 292 -20.63 -11.75 -2.55
CA ASN A 292 -21.25 -12.93 -1.98
C ASN A 292 -20.27 -14.06 -1.60
N ASP A 293 -19.26 -14.33 -2.44
CA ASP A 293 -18.35 -15.47 -2.25
C ASP A 293 -17.07 -15.10 -1.51
N ALA A 294 -16.55 -13.89 -1.77
CA ALA A 294 -15.28 -13.43 -1.21
C ALA A 294 -15.47 -12.55 0.03
N ASP A 295 -16.64 -11.95 0.24
CA ASP A 295 -16.91 -11.04 1.37
C ASP A 295 -15.85 -9.93 1.46
N VAL A 296 -15.57 -9.32 0.29
CA VAL A 296 -14.62 -8.22 0.11
C VAL A 296 -15.33 -6.89 -0.07
N LEU A 297 -16.50 -6.91 -0.71
CA LEU A 297 -17.34 -5.73 -0.96
C LEU A 297 -18.58 -5.78 -0.06
N ASP A 298 -19.00 -4.60 0.38
CA ASP A 298 -20.28 -4.36 1.03
C ASP A 298 -21.26 -3.72 0.04
N GLU A 299 -22.55 -3.90 0.30
CA GLU A 299 -23.61 -3.33 -0.53
C GLU A 299 -23.47 -1.81 -0.67
N GLU A 300 -23.21 -1.09 0.42
CA GLU A 300 -23.19 0.36 0.38
C GLU A 300 -22.06 0.91 -0.51
N ALA A 301 -20.98 0.14 -0.69
CA ALA A 301 -19.91 0.49 -1.62
C ALA A 301 -20.31 0.22 -3.07
N ILE A 302 -20.98 -0.92 -3.33
CA ILE A 302 -21.48 -1.27 -4.67
C ILE A 302 -22.54 -0.28 -5.12
N SER A 303 -23.50 0.06 -4.26
CA SER A 303 -24.59 0.99 -4.56
C SER A 303 -24.08 2.41 -4.78
N GLU A 304 -23.13 2.89 -3.97
CA GLU A 304 -22.50 4.22 -4.19
C GLU A 304 -21.73 4.26 -5.52
N TRP A 305 -20.88 3.27 -5.78
CA TRP A 305 -20.12 3.22 -7.03
C TRP A 305 -21.05 3.10 -8.23
N ALA A 306 -22.00 2.16 -8.23
CA ALA A 306 -22.94 1.97 -9.32
C ALA A 306 -23.80 3.22 -9.55
N GLY A 307 -24.17 3.94 -8.50
CA GLY A 307 -24.86 5.24 -8.58
C GLY A 307 -24.02 6.34 -9.24
N SER A 308 -22.69 6.26 -9.17
CA SER A 308 -21.76 7.21 -9.78
C SER A 308 -21.54 6.99 -11.29
N ILE A 309 -21.83 5.79 -11.80
CA ILE A 309 -21.67 5.45 -13.23
C ILE A 309 -22.68 6.26 -14.07
N PRO A 310 -22.23 6.92 -15.17
CA PRO A 310 -23.12 7.67 -16.06
C PRO A 310 -24.26 6.81 -16.63
N SER A 311 -25.47 7.39 -16.71
CA SER A 311 -26.69 6.66 -17.12
C SER A 311 -26.63 6.12 -18.55
N GLU A 312 -25.86 6.77 -19.42
CA GLU A 312 -25.61 6.38 -20.81
C GLU A 312 -24.54 5.28 -20.95
N SER A 313 -23.80 4.97 -19.87
CA SER A 313 -22.75 3.97 -19.90
C SER A 313 -23.34 2.57 -20.06
N LYS A 314 -22.78 1.77 -20.98
CA LYS A 314 -23.13 0.35 -21.08
C LYS A 314 -22.80 -0.42 -19.79
N LEU A 315 -21.82 0.06 -19.02
CA LEU A 315 -21.46 -0.54 -17.72
C LEU A 315 -22.61 -0.47 -16.73
N LYS A 316 -23.37 0.64 -16.73
CA LYS A 316 -24.57 0.80 -15.89
C LYS A 316 -25.57 -0.32 -16.15
N ASN A 317 -25.84 -0.64 -17.42
CA ASN A 317 -26.72 -1.74 -17.81
C ASN A 317 -26.16 -3.12 -17.45
N ILE A 318 -24.83 -3.31 -17.51
CA ILE A 318 -24.18 -4.55 -17.10
C ILE A 318 -24.35 -4.79 -15.60
N MET A 319 -24.22 -3.73 -14.79
CA MET A 319 -24.31 -3.81 -13.34
C MET A 319 -25.73 -3.81 -12.79
N GLN A 320 -26.72 -3.34 -13.56
CA GLN A 320 -28.11 -3.22 -13.09
C GLN A 320 -28.66 -4.50 -12.45
N PRO A 321 -28.48 -5.72 -13.01
CA PRO A 321 -28.99 -6.94 -12.37
C PRO A 321 -28.37 -7.27 -11.02
N VAL A 322 -27.15 -6.77 -10.73
CA VAL A 322 -26.52 -6.95 -9.41
C VAL A 322 -27.09 -5.95 -8.42
N VAL A 323 -27.30 -4.70 -8.84
CA VAL A 323 -27.90 -3.65 -8.01
C VAL A 323 -29.35 -4.00 -7.68
N ASP A 324 -30.15 -4.39 -8.67
CA ASP A 324 -31.54 -4.81 -8.47
C ASP A 324 -31.66 -6.01 -7.52
N TRP A 325 -30.65 -6.88 -7.51
CA TRP A 325 -30.62 -8.06 -6.62
C TRP A 325 -30.29 -7.66 -5.17
N LEU A 326 -29.34 -6.74 -4.97
CA LEU A 326 -29.02 -6.21 -3.64
C LEU A 326 -30.22 -5.47 -3.03
N GLU A 327 -30.89 -4.63 -3.82
CA GLU A 327 -32.08 -3.89 -3.37
C GLU A 327 -33.27 -4.81 -3.00
N GLN A 328 -33.38 -6.00 -3.59
CA GLN A 328 -34.44 -6.97 -3.26
C GLN A 328 -34.18 -7.72 -1.96
N ASP A 329 -32.93 -8.06 -1.65
CA ASP A 329 -32.58 -8.72 -0.39
C ASP A 329 -32.87 -7.80 0.82
N ASP A 330 -32.68 -6.49 0.67
CA ASP A 330 -33.00 -5.49 1.72
C ASP A 330 -34.52 -5.33 1.99
N GLU A 331 -35.36 -5.38 0.95
CA GLU A 331 -36.82 -5.25 1.11
C GLU A 331 -37.46 -6.46 1.82
N ASP A 332 -36.95 -7.68 1.57
CA ASP A 332 -37.46 -8.91 2.21
C ASP A 332 -37.09 -8.97 3.72
N ASP A 333 -35.95 -8.41 4.13
CA ASP A 333 -35.50 -8.36 5.53
C ASP A 333 -36.28 -7.31 6.37
N GLU A 334 -36.74 -6.21 5.77
CA GLU A 334 -37.57 -5.20 6.47
C GLU A 334 -39.03 -5.66 6.67
N GLU A 335 -39.57 -6.50 5.78
CA GLU A 335 -40.94 -7.04 5.93
C GLU A 335 -41.05 -8.07 7.06
N GLU A 336 -40.01 -8.89 7.33
CA GLU A 336 -40.02 -9.89 8.40
C GLU A 336 -39.95 -9.28 9.82
N GLU A 337 -39.40 -8.07 10.01
CA GLU A 337 -39.44 -7.40 11.32
C GLU A 337 -40.80 -6.75 11.65
N SER A 338 -41.65 -6.52 10.65
CA SER A 338 -42.95 -5.84 10.83
C SER A 338 -44.08 -6.76 11.29
N ASP A 339 -43.92 -8.07 11.18
CA ASP A 339 -44.92 -9.08 11.57
C ASP A 339 -44.71 -9.64 13.00
N ALA A 340 -43.80 -9.03 13.78
CA ALA A 340 -43.44 -9.45 15.14
C ALA A 340 -43.88 -8.50 16.28
N GLU A 341 -44.90 -7.64 16.08
CA GLU A 341 -45.57 -6.87 17.16
C GLU A 341 -46.90 -7.44 17.65
#